data_AF-A0A443EIP4-F1
#
_entry.id   AF-A0A443EIP4-F1
#
_cell.length_a   1.000
_cell.length_b   1.000
_cell.length_c   1.000
_cell.angle_alpha   90.00
_cell.angle_beta   90.00
_cell.angle_gamma   90.00
#
_symmetry.space_group_name_H-M   'P 1'
#
loop_
_entity.id
_entity.type
_entity.pdbx_description
1 polymer ?
#
loop_
_entity_poly.entity_id
_entity_poly.type
_entity_poly.pdbx_seq_one_letter_code
_entity_poly.pdbx_strand_id
1 'polypeptide(L)'
;MPRDPELQAHIEGIIAEVAQLEGQPLLGFRDVPVDNSSLSKAPDIAASEPVQRQVFLGRGAEIESDDDYERRLYILRKVISGRIHEETKGVDNGFYVVSMSSR
;
A
#
# COMPACT_ATOMS: atom_id res chain seq x y z
N MET A 1 3.25 -6.33 1.31
CA MET A 1 2.26 -6.98 0.43
C MET A 1 2.32 -8.49 0.63
N PRO A 2 1.22 -9.23 0.42
CA PRO A 2 1.26 -10.69 0.35
C PRO A 2 2.19 -11.18 -0.77
N ARG A 3 2.62 -12.44 -0.70
CA ARG A 3 3.49 -13.08 -1.70
C ARG A 3 2.73 -13.59 -2.93
N ASP A 4 1.44 -13.86 -2.79
CA ASP A 4 0.58 -14.30 -3.89
C ASP A 4 0.41 -13.16 -4.93
N PRO A 5 0.85 -13.35 -6.20
CA PRO A 5 0.72 -12.33 -7.24
C PRO A 5 -0.73 -11.92 -7.56
N GLU A 6 -1.69 -12.83 -7.45
CA GLU A 6 -3.10 -12.50 -7.73
C GLU A 6 -3.65 -11.56 -6.66
N LEU A 7 -3.35 -11.86 -5.39
CA LEU A 7 -3.73 -11.00 -4.27
C LEU A 7 -3.01 -9.66 -4.31
N GLN A 8 -1.75 -9.63 -4.76
CA GLN A 8 -1.02 -8.38 -4.99
C GLN A 8 -1.71 -7.49 -6.03
N ALA A 9 -2.06 -8.05 -7.20
CA ALA A 9 -2.75 -7.33 -8.25
C ALA A 9 -4.12 -6.82 -7.80
N HIS A 10 -4.86 -7.62 -7.01
CA HIS A 10 -6.13 -7.21 -6.42
C HIS A 10 -5.98 -6.01 -5.48
N ILE A 11 -5.01 -6.06 -4.57
CA ILE A 11 -4.72 -4.95 -3.64
C ILE A 11 -4.27 -3.70 -4.39
N GLU A 12 -3.42 -3.84 -5.41
CA GLU A 12 -3.00 -2.71 -6.26
C GLU A 12 -4.20 -2.09 -6.99
N GLY A 13 -5.15 -2.92 -7.44
CA GLY A 13 -6.43 -2.48 -7.99
C GLY A 13 -7.26 -1.66 -6.99
N ILE A 14 -7.39 -2.12 -5.74
CA ILE A 14 -8.08 -1.38 -4.68
C ILE A 14 -7.40 -0.03 -4.43
N ILE A 15 -6.06 -0.02 -4.34
CA ILE A 15 -5.30 1.22 -4.14
C ILE A 15 -5.56 2.20 -5.28
N ALA A 16 -5.54 1.74 -6.53
CA ALA A 16 -5.79 2.56 -7.70
C ALA A 16 -7.22 3.12 -7.72
N GLU A 17 -8.23 2.28 -7.42
CA GLU A 17 -9.63 2.69 -7.38
C GLU A 17 -9.87 3.73 -6.28
N VAL A 18 -9.39 3.48 -5.06
CA VAL A 18 -9.58 4.42 -3.95
C VAL A 18 -8.81 5.72 -4.20
N ALA A 19 -7.59 5.67 -4.72
CA ALA A 19 -6.84 6.87 -5.07
C ALA A 19 -7.59 7.73 -6.09
N GLN A 20 -8.20 7.11 -7.11
CA GLN A 20 -9.04 7.80 -8.08
C GLN A 20 -10.27 8.44 -7.43
N LEU A 21 -11.00 7.71 -6.57
CA LEU A 21 -12.19 8.20 -5.88
C LEU A 21 -11.89 9.36 -4.92
N GLU A 22 -10.72 9.34 -4.27
CA GLU A 22 -10.23 10.39 -3.36
C GLU A 22 -9.51 11.54 -4.10
N GLY A 23 -9.49 11.53 -5.44
CA GLY A 23 -8.90 12.57 -6.27
C GLY A 23 -7.37 12.69 -6.16
N GLN A 24 -6.69 11.62 -5.77
CA GLN A 24 -5.22 11.55 -5.70
C GLN A 24 -4.69 10.79 -6.94
N PRO A 25 -3.99 11.45 -7.88
CA PRO A 25 -3.47 10.79 -9.07
C PRO A 25 -2.51 9.64 -8.72
N LEU A 26 -2.75 8.44 -9.24
CA LEU A 26 -1.77 7.35 -9.15
C LEU A 26 -0.69 7.55 -10.22
N LEU A 27 0.56 7.71 -9.78
CA LEU A 27 1.72 7.84 -10.68
C LEU A 27 2.30 6.47 -11.05
N GLY A 28 2.20 5.49 -10.14
CA GLY A 28 2.56 4.10 -10.41
C GLY A 28 3.01 3.34 -9.17
N PHE A 29 3.30 2.06 -9.39
CA PHE A 29 3.87 1.16 -8.38
C PHE A 29 5.33 0.86 -8.69
N ARG A 30 6.13 0.61 -7.65
CA ARG A 30 7.54 0.27 -7.77
C ARG A 30 7.88 -0.90 -6.86
N ASP A 31 8.54 -1.90 -7.45
CA ASP A 31 9.25 -2.93 -6.69
C ASP A 31 10.41 -2.30 -5.92
N VAL A 32 10.44 -2.53 -4.62
CA VAL A 32 11.56 -2.12 -3.78
C VAL A 32 12.67 -3.17 -3.94
N PRO A 33 13.87 -2.81 -4.41
CA PRO A 33 15.00 -3.73 -4.41
C PRO A 33 15.33 -4.14 -2.98
N VAL A 34 15.34 -5.43 -2.70
CA VAL A 34 15.64 -6.01 -1.40
C VAL A 34 16.82 -6.97 -1.50
N ASP A 35 17.68 -6.99 -0.48
CA ASP A 35 18.69 -8.03 -0.26
C ASP A 35 18.44 -8.67 1.11
N ASN A 36 17.96 -9.89 1.08
CA ASN A 36 17.58 -10.65 2.27
C ASN A 36 18.62 -11.72 2.62
N SER A 37 19.84 -11.63 2.08
CA SER A 37 20.92 -12.59 2.33
C SER A 37 21.24 -12.75 3.82
N SER A 38 21.10 -11.68 4.62
CA SER A 38 21.34 -11.65 6.06
C SER A 38 20.17 -12.16 6.92
N LEU A 39 18.99 -12.40 6.35
CA LEU A 39 17.82 -12.91 7.09
C LEU A 39 17.93 -14.41 7.36
N SER A 40 17.25 -14.88 8.42
CA SER A 40 17.14 -16.31 8.74
C SER A 40 16.56 -17.09 7.57
N LYS A 41 17.15 -18.26 7.29
CA LYS A 41 16.71 -19.20 6.24
C LYS A 41 15.79 -20.30 6.76
N ALA A 42 15.40 -20.25 8.04
CA ALA A 42 14.39 -21.14 8.57
C ALA A 42 13.09 -20.99 7.75
N PRO A 43 12.47 -22.10 7.27
CA PRO A 43 11.35 -22.04 6.33
C PRO A 43 10.22 -21.12 6.76
N ASP A 44 9.82 -21.17 8.04
CA ASP A 44 8.70 -20.38 8.55
C ASP A 44 9.02 -18.87 8.61
N ILE A 45 10.28 -18.50 8.82
CA ILE A 45 10.72 -17.10 8.87
C ILE A 45 10.89 -16.56 7.45
N ALA A 46 11.46 -17.36 6.54
CA ALA A 46 11.57 -16.96 5.13
C ALA A 46 10.20 -16.90 4.43
N ALA A 47 9.23 -17.69 4.89
CA ALA A 47 7.86 -17.67 4.38
C ALA A 47 7.09 -16.40 4.79
N SER A 48 7.38 -15.83 5.97
CA SER A 48 6.68 -14.66 6.50
C SER A 48 7.16 -13.32 5.91
N GLU A 49 8.24 -13.34 5.13
CA GLU A 49 8.74 -12.14 4.47
C GLU A 49 7.70 -11.55 3.49
N PRO A 50 7.26 -10.30 3.66
CA PRO A 50 6.32 -9.67 2.74
C PRO A 50 7.04 -9.16 1.49
N VAL A 51 6.30 -9.04 0.38
CA VAL A 51 6.80 -8.33 -0.81
C VAL A 51 6.77 -6.83 -0.54
N GLN A 52 7.93 -6.18 -0.70
CA GLN A 52 8.10 -4.74 -0.50
C GLN A 52 7.72 -3.98 -1.77
N ARG A 53 6.66 -3.17 -1.69
CA ARG A 53 6.12 -2.38 -2.81
C ARG A 53 5.94 -0.93 -2.38
N GLN A 54 6.27 -0.01 -3.28
CA GLN A 54 5.98 1.41 -3.15
C GLN A 54 4.85 1.81 -4.10
N VAL A 55 3.99 2.72 -3.64
CA VAL A 55 3.02 3.42 -4.47
C VAL A 55 3.39 4.89 -4.53
N PHE A 56 3.41 5.46 -5.73
CA PHE A 56 3.63 6.88 -5.94
C PHE A 56 2.31 7.55 -6.27
N LEU A 57 1.98 8.56 -5.47
CA LEU A 57 0.75 9.34 -5.60
C LEU A 57 1.14 10.78 -5.91
N GLY A 58 0.39 11.40 -6.82
CA GLY A 58 0.43 12.83 -7.07
C GLY A 58 -0.44 13.58 -6.07
N ARG A 59 -0.23 14.89 -5.99
CA ARG A 59 -1.12 15.80 -5.27
C ARG A 59 -2.34 16.11 -6.14
N GLY A 60 -3.53 15.91 -5.61
CA GLY A 60 -4.77 16.33 -6.28
C GLY A 60 -4.77 17.84 -6.56
N ALA A 61 -5.39 18.24 -7.68
CA ALA A 61 -5.32 19.63 -8.18
C ALA A 61 -5.91 20.69 -7.24
N GLU A 62 -6.84 20.30 -6.38
CA GLU A 62 -7.51 21.19 -5.42
C GLU A 62 -6.76 21.31 -4.07
N ILE A 63 -5.63 20.63 -3.91
CA ILE A 63 -4.86 20.63 -2.66
C ILE A 63 -3.73 21.64 -2.76
N GLU A 64 -3.86 22.73 -2.00
CA GLU A 64 -2.92 23.85 -2.07
C GLU A 64 -1.76 23.75 -1.07
N SER A 65 -1.98 23.12 0.09
CA SER A 65 -0.99 23.04 1.17
C SER A 65 -0.45 21.63 1.42
N ASP A 66 0.77 21.54 1.94
CA ASP A 66 1.39 20.28 2.33
C ASP A 66 0.63 19.61 3.48
N ASP A 67 0.14 20.40 4.45
CA ASP A 67 -0.66 19.89 5.56
C ASP A 67 -1.98 19.27 5.08
N ASP A 68 -2.64 19.88 4.09
CA ASP A 68 -3.85 19.33 3.50
C ASP A 68 -3.54 18.04 2.74
N TYR A 69 -2.42 18.00 2.02
CA TYR A 69 -2.00 16.78 1.32
C TYR A 69 -1.72 15.63 2.30
N GLU A 70 -1.01 15.89 3.40
CA GLU A 70 -0.77 14.90 4.45
C GLU A 70 -2.09 14.37 5.04
N ARG A 71 -3.09 15.22 5.30
CA ARG A 71 -4.40 14.76 5.77
C ARG A 71 -5.11 13.89 4.74
N ARG A 72 -5.01 14.22 3.45
CA ARG A 72 -5.59 13.41 2.37
C ARG A 72 -4.91 12.06 2.24
N LEU A 73 -3.58 12.00 2.33
CA LEU A 73 -2.83 10.73 2.35
C LEU A 73 -3.19 9.88 3.57
N TYR A 74 -3.39 10.49 4.74
CA TYR A 74 -3.88 9.79 5.92
C TYR A 74 -5.27 9.17 5.71
N ILE A 75 -6.21 9.94 5.16
CA ILE A 75 -7.57 9.45 4.84
C ILE A 75 -7.49 8.34 3.80
N LEU A 76 -6.75 8.54 2.72
CA LEU A 76 -6.56 7.55 1.65
C LEU A 76 -6.03 6.22 2.23
N ARG A 77 -5.01 6.27 3.08
CA ARG A 77 -4.50 5.07 3.79
C ARG A 77 -5.60 4.38 4.58
N LYS A 78 -6.41 5.14 5.34
CA LYS A 78 -7.50 4.61 6.16
C LYS A 78 -8.60 3.97 5.33
N VAL A 79 -8.98 4.57 4.21
CA VAL A 79 -10.01 4.03 3.30
C VAL A 79 -9.51 2.75 2.63
N ILE A 80 -8.28 2.72 2.13
CA ILE A 80 -7.64 1.51 1.56
C ILE A 80 -7.64 0.37 2.59
N SER A 81 -7.12 0.63 3.80
CA SER A 81 -7.09 -0.39 4.86
C SER A 81 -8.49 -0.85 5.27
N GLY A 82 -9.46 0.07 5.33
CA GLY A 82 -10.84 -0.24 5.66
C GLY A 82 -11.49 -1.15 4.62
N ARG A 83 -11.31 -0.85 3.33
CA ARG A 83 -11.85 -1.64 2.23
C ARG A 83 -11.27 -3.06 2.20
N ILE A 84 -9.95 -3.18 2.32
CA ILE A 84 -9.29 -4.50 2.36
C ILE A 84 -9.76 -5.29 3.60
N HIS A 85 -9.87 -4.64 4.76
CA HIS A 85 -10.37 -5.29 5.97
C HIS A 85 -11.81 -5.78 5.83
N GLU A 86 -12.69 -5.00 5.21
CA GLU A 86 -14.07 -5.39 4.94
C GLU A 86 -14.16 -6.59 3.99
N GLU A 87 -13.42 -6.56 2.88
CA GLU A 87 -13.37 -7.64 1.90
C GLU A 87 -12.83 -8.95 2.51
N THR A 88 -11.83 -8.87 3.39
CA THR A 88 -11.28 -10.05 4.08
C THR A 88 -12.04 -10.44 5.34
N LYS A 89 -13.09 -9.70 5.73
CA LYS A 89 -13.80 -9.86 7.01
C LYS A 89 -12.85 -9.83 8.22
N GLY A 90 -11.79 -9.04 8.11
CA GLY A 90 -10.77 -8.87 9.13
C GLY A 90 -9.75 -9.99 9.24
N VAL A 91 -9.75 -10.97 8.33
CA VAL A 91 -8.68 -11.96 8.24
C VAL A 91 -7.40 -11.30 7.73
N ASP A 92 -6.29 -11.60 8.38
CA ASP A 92 -4.97 -11.14 7.94
C ASP A 92 -4.62 -11.80 6.60
N ASN A 93 -4.37 -10.96 5.60
CA ASN A 93 -4.01 -11.34 4.25
C ASN A 93 -2.59 -10.88 3.87
N GLY A 94 -1.76 -10.48 4.84
CA GLY A 94 -0.39 -10.00 4.63
C GLY A 94 -0.30 -8.58 4.02
N PHE A 95 -1.43 -7.87 3.90
CA PHE A 95 -1.43 -6.47 3.51
C PHE A 95 -1.16 -5.55 4.71
N TYR A 96 -0.21 -4.65 4.56
CA TYR A 96 0.08 -3.63 5.57
C TYR A 96 0.73 -2.40 4.93
N VAL A 97 0.28 -1.21 5.33
CA VAL A 97 0.87 0.07 4.91
C VAL A 97 1.76 0.60 6.03
N VAL A 98 3.08 0.61 5.80
CA VAL A 98 4.07 1.11 6.77
C VAL A 98 3.98 2.64 6.90
N SER A 99 3.96 3.33 5.77
CA SER A 99 3.79 4.77 5.69
C SER A 99 3.06 5.16 4.40
N MET A 100 2.42 6.33 4.43
CA MET A 100 1.82 6.99 3.27
C MET A 100 1.82 8.49 3.58
N SER A 101 2.88 9.16 3.15
CA SER A 101 3.18 10.56 3.46
C SER A 101 4.07 11.13 2.35
N SER A 102 4.06 12.45 2.19
CA SER A 102 4.90 13.21 1.27
C SER A 102 6.11 13.88 1.95
N ARG A 103 6.35 13.57 3.23
CA ARG A 103 7.44 14.10 4.07
C ARG A 103 8.54 13.09 4.31
#